data_AF-A0AAW2WVT9-F1
#
_entry.id   AF-A0AAW2WVT9-F1
#
_cell.length_a   1.000
_cell.length_b   1.000
_cell.length_c   1.000
_cell.angle_alpha   90.00
_cell.angle_beta   90.00
_cell.angle_gamma   90.00
#
_symmetry.space_group_name_H-M   'P 1'
#
loop_
_entity.id
_entity.type
_entity.pdbx_description
1 polymer ?
#
loop_
_entity_poly.entity_id
_entity_poly.type
_entity_poly.pdbx_seq_one_letter_code
_entity_poly.pdbx_strand_id
1 'polypeptide(L)'
;MELPSILDIEHGEITHSLPPLERADRIVWDSASGQLTNEEAFLLFQPKGPTVPWFSLFTGPFSIPRNCFILWLAILGRLSTLDRAWWSGSDRICILCDSGEGESHSHLFFKCEFARQCMRRLRVEVHFSLPYVDWQRNVEWASTKWRGRHPINAARRATLASVVYHIWRERNNRRFVVTIHAGTGS
;
A
#
# COMPACT_ATOMS: atom_id res chain seq x y z
N MET A 1 -0.48 -27.55 42.85
CA MET A 1 -0.77 -26.60 43.94
C MET A 1 -2.07 -25.94 43.55
N GLU A 2 -3.19 -26.38 44.12
CA GLU A 2 -4.51 -25.88 43.76
C GLU A 2 -4.64 -24.43 44.24
N LEU A 3 -5.14 -23.54 43.37
CA LEU A 3 -5.40 -22.14 43.72
C LEU A 3 -6.66 -22.08 44.61
N PRO A 4 -6.66 -21.23 45.66
CA PRO A 4 -7.82 -21.09 46.53
C PRO A 4 -9.05 -20.60 45.76
N SER A 5 -10.22 -21.04 46.21
CA SER A 5 -11.51 -20.82 45.54
C SER A 5 -12.01 -19.42 45.83
N ILE A 6 -12.69 -18.79 44.86
CA ILE A 6 -13.31 -17.46 45.03
C ILE A 6 -14.41 -17.43 46.11
N LEU A 7 -14.78 -18.60 46.63
CA LEU A 7 -15.74 -18.80 47.73
C LEU A 7 -15.13 -18.50 49.12
N ASP A 8 -13.82 -18.26 49.22
CA ASP A 8 -13.14 -18.00 50.51
C ASP A 8 -13.24 -16.53 50.98
N ILE A 9 -14.12 -15.73 50.37
CA ILE A 9 -14.38 -14.33 50.74
C ILE A 9 -15.74 -14.27 51.46
N GLU A 10 -15.73 -14.30 52.79
CA GLU A 10 -16.91 -13.96 53.59
C GLU A 10 -16.79 -12.52 54.08
N HIS A 11 -17.89 -11.75 53.94
CA HIS A 11 -18.00 -10.35 54.41
C HIS A 11 -16.97 -9.34 53.83
N GLY A 12 -16.30 -9.69 52.74
CA GLY A 12 -15.30 -8.82 52.10
C GLY A 12 -13.93 -8.84 52.80
N GLU A 13 -13.73 -9.73 53.77
CA GLU A 13 -12.45 -9.95 54.42
C GLU A 13 -11.89 -11.32 54.04
N ILE A 14 -10.61 -11.34 53.65
CA ILE A 14 -9.91 -12.57 53.28
C ILE A 14 -9.56 -13.32 54.58
N THR A 15 -10.25 -14.43 54.85
CA THR A 15 -10.16 -15.19 56.12
C THR A 15 -8.90 -16.06 56.23
N HIS A 16 -8.17 -16.25 55.13
CA HIS A 16 -6.90 -16.97 55.11
C HIS A 16 -5.76 -16.02 54.74
N SER A 17 -4.68 -16.05 55.51
CA SER A 17 -3.46 -15.34 55.14
C SER A 17 -2.93 -15.93 53.83
N LEU A 18 -2.94 -15.13 52.75
CA LEU A 18 -2.23 -15.49 51.53
C LEU A 18 -0.79 -15.89 51.89
N PRO A 19 -0.22 -16.95 51.30
CA PRO A 19 1.17 -17.31 51.55
C PRO A 19 2.05 -16.09 51.27
N PRO A 20 3.10 -15.84 52.07
CA PRO A 20 4.00 -14.73 51.84
C PRO A 20 4.53 -14.83 50.40
N LEU A 21 4.22 -13.83 49.58
CA LEU A 21 4.83 -13.71 48.26
C LEU A 21 6.31 -13.38 48.50
N GLU A 22 7.15 -14.42 48.56
CA GLU A 22 8.61 -14.29 48.77
C GLU A 22 9.31 -13.49 47.66
N ARG A 23 8.60 -13.15 46.58
CA ARG A 23 9.11 -12.43 45.42
C ARG A 23 8.14 -11.33 45.03
N ALA A 24 8.71 -10.16 44.72
CA ALA A 24 7.96 -9.06 44.13
C ALA A 24 7.37 -9.46 42.76
N ASP A 25 6.24 -8.86 42.42
CA ASP A 25 5.64 -9.01 41.10
C ASP A 25 6.64 -8.62 40.02
N ARG A 26 6.72 -9.46 38.98
CA ARG A 26 7.56 -9.22 37.82
C ARG A 26 6.74 -9.34 36.55
N ILE A 27 6.85 -8.35 35.69
CA ILE A 27 6.30 -8.41 34.33
C ILE A 27 7.21 -9.35 33.54
N VAL A 28 6.64 -10.46 33.06
CA VAL A 28 7.33 -11.40 32.19
C VAL A 28 6.65 -11.37 30.84
N TRP A 29 7.43 -11.16 29.79
CA TRP A 29 6.93 -11.25 28.43
C TRP A 29 6.79 -12.72 28.04
N ASP A 30 5.67 -13.06 27.38
CA ASP A 30 5.45 -14.38 26.79
C ASP A 30 6.31 -14.53 25.52
N SER A 31 7.63 -14.70 25.71
CA SER A 31 8.60 -14.99 24.65
C SER A 31 9.47 -16.18 25.03
N ALA A 32 9.97 -16.91 24.04
CA ALA A 32 10.78 -18.12 24.26
C ALA A 32 12.08 -17.86 25.04
N SER A 33 12.55 -16.61 25.06
CA SER A 33 13.77 -16.16 25.76
C SER A 33 13.48 -15.39 27.07
N GLY A 34 12.20 -15.07 27.35
CA GLY A 34 11.80 -14.19 28.46
C GLY A 34 12.17 -12.71 28.27
N GLN A 35 12.82 -12.35 27.15
CA GLN A 35 13.07 -10.98 26.73
C GLN A 35 12.29 -10.72 25.43
N LEU A 36 11.52 -9.64 25.40
CA LEU A 36 10.79 -9.24 24.21
C LEU A 36 11.71 -8.44 23.30
N THR A 37 11.98 -8.95 22.12
CA THR A 37 12.69 -8.18 21.08
C THR A 37 11.78 -7.14 20.45
N ASN A 38 12.34 -6.09 19.84
CA ASN A 38 11.57 -5.11 19.08
C ASN A 38 10.78 -5.76 17.93
N GLU A 39 11.30 -6.84 17.33
CA GLU A 39 10.62 -7.60 16.28
C GLU A 39 9.38 -8.34 16.83
N GLU A 40 9.53 -9.07 17.93
CA GLU A 40 8.41 -9.76 18.59
C GLU A 40 7.36 -8.78 19.11
N ALA A 41 7.79 -7.66 19.71
CA ALA A 41 6.89 -6.59 20.14
C ALA A 41 6.10 -6.03 18.96
N PHE A 42 6.78 -5.72 17.85
CA PHE A 42 6.15 -5.21 16.64
C PHE A 42 5.15 -6.21 16.05
N LEU A 43 5.49 -7.50 16.00
CA LEU A 43 4.58 -8.55 15.53
C LEU A 43 3.38 -8.77 16.45
N LEU A 44 3.53 -8.62 17.78
CA LEU A 44 2.42 -8.67 18.74
C LEU A 44 1.43 -7.53 18.52
N PHE A 45 1.92 -6.31 18.26
CA PHE A 45 1.07 -5.15 18.00
C PHE A 45 0.53 -5.09 16.56
N GLN A 46 1.06 -5.92 15.66
CA GLN A 46 0.66 -5.94 14.26
C GLN A 46 -0.06 -7.25 13.92
N PRO A 47 -1.38 -7.35 14.17
CA PRO A 47 -2.14 -8.53 13.78
C PRO A 47 -1.96 -8.77 12.28
N LYS A 48 -1.75 -10.04 11.89
CA LYS A 48 -1.62 -10.41 10.47
C LYS A 48 -2.87 -9.95 9.74
N GLY A 49 -2.70 -8.91 8.92
CA GLY A 49 -3.79 -8.36 8.11
C GLY A 49 -4.30 -9.38 7.08
N PRO A 50 -5.45 -9.11 6.45
CA PRO A 50 -6.00 -9.99 5.44
C PRO A 50 -5.01 -10.16 4.28
N THR A 51 -4.87 -11.39 3.80
CA THR A 51 -4.05 -11.69 2.63
C THR A 51 -4.68 -11.04 1.40
N VAL A 52 -4.01 -10.02 0.87
CA VAL A 52 -4.46 -9.31 -0.33
C VAL A 52 -3.74 -9.82 -1.58
N PRO A 53 -4.46 -10.22 -2.65
CA PRO A 53 -3.84 -10.78 -3.86
C PRO A 53 -2.80 -9.88 -4.51
N TRP A 54 -3.03 -8.56 -4.44
CA TRP A 54 -2.19 -7.54 -5.06
C TRP A 54 -0.85 -7.34 -4.36
N PHE A 55 -0.65 -7.88 -3.14
CA PHE A 55 0.66 -7.83 -2.47
C PHE A 55 1.76 -8.51 -3.33
N SER A 56 1.38 -9.56 -4.05
CA SER A 56 2.28 -10.27 -4.96
C SER A 56 2.92 -9.35 -6.02
N LEU A 57 2.26 -8.25 -6.39
CA LEU A 57 2.72 -7.29 -7.40
C LEU A 57 3.99 -6.52 -6.99
N PHE A 58 4.32 -6.48 -5.69
CA PHE A 58 5.49 -5.77 -5.19
C PHE A 58 6.69 -6.69 -4.93
N THR A 59 6.58 -7.97 -5.28
CA THR A 59 7.60 -8.97 -4.92
C THR A 59 8.50 -9.32 -6.11
N GLY A 60 9.80 -9.51 -5.85
CA GLY A 60 10.75 -10.06 -6.81
C GLY A 60 12.01 -9.21 -7.03
N PRO A 61 12.99 -9.74 -7.77
CA PRO A 61 14.34 -9.19 -7.89
C PRO A 61 14.45 -7.84 -8.63
N PHE A 62 13.43 -7.46 -9.41
CA PHE A 62 13.43 -6.21 -10.20
C PHE A 62 12.58 -5.10 -9.56
N SER A 63 12.12 -5.31 -8.32
CA SER A 63 11.22 -4.40 -7.63
C SER A 63 11.99 -3.16 -7.19
N ILE A 64 11.64 -1.99 -7.76
CA ILE A 64 12.19 -0.69 -7.32
C ILE A 64 11.28 -0.17 -6.20
N PRO A 65 11.77 0.00 -4.96
CA PRO A 65 10.93 0.34 -3.81
C PRO A 65 10.06 1.59 -4.02
N ARG A 66 10.63 2.63 -4.62
CA ARG A 66 9.91 3.87 -4.96
C ARG A 66 8.74 3.61 -5.91
N ASN A 67 8.93 2.79 -6.93
CA ASN A 67 7.90 2.49 -7.92
C ASN A 67 6.82 1.61 -7.30
N CYS A 68 7.20 0.62 -6.50
CA CYS A 68 6.27 -0.24 -5.77
C CYS A 68 5.43 0.55 -4.78
N PHE A 69 6.01 1.54 -4.09
CA PHE A 69 5.29 2.41 -3.17
C PHE A 69 4.20 3.24 -3.90
N ILE A 70 4.53 3.84 -5.04
CA ILE A 70 3.55 4.58 -5.85
C ILE A 70 2.49 3.65 -6.44
N LEU A 71 2.86 2.46 -6.90
CA LEU A 71 1.90 1.46 -7.35
C LEU A 71 0.95 1.04 -6.22
N TRP A 72 1.46 0.83 -5.00
CA TRP A 72 0.65 0.50 -3.84
C TRP A 72 -0.38 1.59 -3.54
N LEU A 73 0.03 2.85 -3.53
CA LEU A 73 -0.89 3.98 -3.39
C LEU A 73 -1.91 4.04 -4.54
N ALA A 74 -1.52 3.70 -5.77
CA ALA A 74 -2.43 3.65 -6.91
C ALA A 74 -3.50 2.57 -6.74
N ILE A 75 -3.10 1.37 -6.28
CA ILE A 75 -4.01 0.24 -6.02
C ILE A 75 -5.02 0.62 -4.93
N LEU A 76 -4.58 1.31 -3.88
CA LEU A 76 -5.46 1.77 -2.81
C LEU A 76 -6.32 2.99 -3.17
N GLY A 77 -6.17 3.57 -4.37
CA GLY A 77 -6.83 4.83 -4.73
C GLY A 77 -6.37 6.02 -3.88
N ARG A 78 -5.18 5.93 -3.27
CA ARG A 78 -4.64 6.92 -2.32
C ARG A 78 -3.59 7.87 -2.92
N LEU A 79 -3.20 7.67 -4.19
CA LEU A 79 -2.48 8.73 -4.90
C LEU A 79 -3.36 9.96 -4.96
N SER A 80 -2.79 11.12 -4.63
CA SER A 80 -3.48 12.40 -4.77
C SER A 80 -3.73 12.68 -6.25
N THR A 81 -4.84 12.18 -6.76
CA THR A 81 -5.50 12.73 -7.95
C THR A 81 -6.32 13.94 -7.46
N LEU A 82 -6.90 14.73 -8.36
CA LEU A 82 -7.73 15.89 -7.98
C LEU A 82 -9.07 15.50 -7.29
N ASP A 83 -9.17 14.32 -6.70
CA ASP A 83 -10.37 13.82 -6.04
C ASP A 83 -10.58 14.40 -4.62
N ARG A 84 -9.63 15.18 -4.11
CA ARG A 84 -9.74 15.84 -2.80
C ARG A 84 -10.51 17.16 -2.89
N ALA A 85 -11.68 17.18 -2.27
CA ALA A 85 -12.67 18.26 -2.27
C ALA A 85 -12.17 19.67 -1.88
N TRP A 86 -11.00 19.81 -1.25
CA TRP A 86 -10.44 21.09 -0.81
C TRP A 86 -9.56 21.79 -1.84
N TRP A 87 -9.29 21.18 -3.01
CA TRP A 87 -8.58 21.83 -4.11
C TRP A 87 -9.59 22.59 -5.00
N SER A 88 -10.04 23.75 -4.54
CA SER A 88 -11.16 24.50 -5.11
C SER A 88 -10.83 25.39 -6.32
N GLY A 89 -9.72 25.16 -7.04
CA GLY A 89 -9.20 26.17 -7.99
C GLY A 89 -8.76 25.71 -9.37
N SER A 90 -8.66 24.40 -9.67
CA SER A 90 -8.23 23.96 -11.00
C SER A 90 -9.27 23.03 -11.62
N ASP A 91 -9.56 23.24 -12.90
CA ASP A 91 -10.31 22.30 -13.72
C ASP A 91 -9.86 20.89 -13.41
N ARG A 92 -10.84 20.04 -13.07
CA ARG A 92 -10.60 18.64 -12.70
C ARG A 92 -10.09 17.82 -13.88
N ILE A 93 -9.73 18.45 -15.00
CA ILE A 93 -9.32 17.83 -16.25
C ILE A 93 -7.92 17.21 -16.10
N CYS A 94 -7.71 16.11 -16.80
CA CYS A 94 -6.42 15.44 -16.92
C CYS A 94 -5.42 16.31 -17.70
N ILE A 95 -4.28 16.65 -17.09
CA ILE A 95 -3.22 17.45 -17.73
C ILE A 95 -2.35 16.65 -18.72
N LEU A 96 -2.52 15.33 -18.77
CA LEU A 96 -1.73 14.47 -19.65
C LEU A 96 -2.33 14.33 -21.05
N CYS A 97 -3.60 14.68 -21.26
CA CYS A 97 -4.27 14.53 -22.54
C CYS A 97 -5.32 15.61 -22.78
N ASP A 98 -5.63 15.86 -24.05
CA ASP A 98 -6.55 16.92 -24.48
C ASP A 98 -8.02 16.45 -24.58
N SER A 99 -8.38 15.36 -23.90
CA SER A 99 -9.74 14.79 -23.99
C SER A 99 -10.80 15.57 -23.20
N GLY A 100 -10.41 16.52 -22.36
CA GLY A 100 -11.33 17.24 -21.47
C GLY A 100 -11.91 16.37 -20.33
N GLU A 101 -11.48 15.11 -20.19
CA GLU A 101 -11.98 14.22 -19.14
C GLU A 101 -11.40 14.55 -17.77
N GLY A 102 -12.20 14.31 -16.73
CA GLY A 102 -11.77 14.45 -15.33
C GLY A 102 -10.65 13.49 -14.94
N GLU A 103 -9.67 13.99 -14.21
CA GLU A 103 -8.57 13.23 -13.64
C GLU A 103 -9.09 12.33 -12.50
N SER A 104 -9.07 11.04 -12.76
CA SER A 104 -9.30 9.95 -11.81
C SER A 104 -8.22 8.88 -12.01
N HIS A 105 -7.99 7.97 -11.07
CA HIS A 105 -7.01 6.88 -11.27
C HIS A 105 -7.32 6.03 -12.50
N SER A 106 -8.60 5.71 -12.72
CA SER A 106 -9.04 4.96 -13.89
C SER A 106 -8.75 5.70 -15.19
N HIS A 107 -8.96 7.02 -15.22
CA HIS A 107 -8.57 7.83 -16.36
C HIS A 107 -7.03 7.87 -16.50
N LEU A 108 -6.34 8.36 -15.49
CA LEU A 108 -4.89 8.62 -15.49
C LEU A 108 -4.05 7.42 -15.96
N PHE A 109 -4.39 6.20 -15.53
CA PHE A 109 -3.58 5.02 -15.83
C PHE A 109 -4.07 4.20 -17.03
N PHE A 110 -5.35 4.27 -17.41
CA PHE A 110 -5.90 3.34 -18.42
C PHE A 110 -6.77 3.98 -19.51
N LYS A 111 -7.46 5.11 -19.25
CA LYS A 111 -8.26 5.78 -20.28
C LYS A 111 -7.54 6.96 -20.94
N CYS A 112 -6.64 7.60 -20.21
CA CYS A 112 -5.83 8.72 -20.69
C CYS A 112 -5.05 8.30 -21.93
N GLU A 113 -5.19 9.07 -23.01
CA GLU A 113 -4.57 8.76 -24.30
C GLU A 113 -3.04 8.70 -24.18
N PHE A 114 -2.43 9.61 -23.41
CA PHE A 114 -1.00 9.56 -23.11
C PHE A 114 -0.58 8.24 -22.43
N ALA A 115 -1.31 7.82 -21.39
CA ALA A 115 -1.03 6.57 -20.69
C ALA A 115 -1.21 5.34 -21.60
N ARG A 116 -2.25 5.34 -22.45
CA ARG A 116 -2.49 4.29 -23.45
C ARG A 116 -1.34 4.20 -24.45
N GLN A 117 -0.79 5.33 -24.90
CA GLN A 117 0.37 5.33 -25.79
C GLN A 117 1.62 4.76 -25.11
N CYS A 118 1.88 5.11 -23.84
CA CYS A 118 2.95 4.51 -23.05
C CYS A 118 2.79 2.98 -22.96
N MET A 119 1.59 2.49 -22.61
CA MET A 119 1.33 1.05 -22.51
C MET A 119 1.43 0.34 -23.87
N ARG A 120 0.97 0.98 -24.96
CA ARG A 120 1.11 0.42 -26.32
C ARG A 120 2.57 0.24 -26.70
N ARG A 121 3.43 1.23 -26.42
CA ARG A 121 4.88 1.11 -26.64
C ARG A 121 5.47 -0.02 -25.83
N LEU A 122 5.18 -0.10 -24.52
CA LEU A 122 5.66 -1.20 -23.66
C LEU A 122 5.18 -2.58 -24.14
N ARG A 123 3.98 -2.68 -24.70
CA ARG A 123 3.46 -3.93 -25.28
C ARG A 123 4.32 -4.41 -26.45
N VAL A 124 4.75 -3.49 -27.30
CA VAL A 124 5.56 -3.81 -28.49
C VAL A 124 7.01 -4.09 -28.10
N GLU A 125 7.62 -3.21 -27.30
CA GLU A 125 9.06 -3.26 -26.99
C GLU A 125 9.44 -4.38 -26.02
N VAL A 126 8.60 -4.66 -25.02
CA VAL A 126 8.94 -5.59 -23.92
C VAL A 126 7.86 -6.65 -23.67
N HIS A 127 6.97 -6.86 -24.65
CA HIS A 127 5.87 -7.83 -24.57
C HIS A 127 5.01 -7.70 -23.29
N PHE A 128 4.85 -6.47 -22.80
CA PHE A 128 4.03 -6.16 -21.64
C PHE A 128 2.55 -6.07 -22.02
N SER A 129 1.76 -7.10 -21.69
CA SER A 129 0.34 -7.16 -22.01
C SER A 129 -0.51 -7.09 -20.75
N LEU A 130 -1.38 -6.08 -20.70
CA LEU A 130 -2.51 -5.98 -19.78
C LEU A 130 -3.83 -5.98 -20.57
N PRO A 131 -4.92 -6.51 -20.01
CA PRO A 131 -6.26 -6.31 -20.59
C PRO A 131 -6.62 -4.81 -20.72
N TYR A 132 -7.31 -4.42 -21.79
CA TYR A 132 -7.81 -3.03 -21.95
C TYR A 132 -9.13 -2.83 -21.18
N VAL A 133 -9.10 -3.06 -19.87
CA VAL A 133 -10.24 -2.89 -18.95
C VAL A 133 -9.96 -1.79 -17.91
N ASP A 134 -10.84 -1.60 -16.93
CA ASP A 134 -10.64 -0.66 -15.83
C ASP A 134 -9.42 -1.00 -14.94
N TRP A 135 -9.02 -0.04 -14.11
CA TRP A 135 -7.81 -0.13 -13.27
C TRP A 135 -7.86 -1.32 -12.31
N GLN A 136 -8.97 -1.47 -11.59
CA GLN A 136 -9.14 -2.49 -10.57
C GLN A 136 -9.08 -3.90 -11.19
N ARG A 137 -9.82 -4.15 -12.27
CA ARG A 137 -9.79 -5.44 -12.98
C ARG A 137 -8.42 -5.79 -13.52
N ASN A 138 -7.65 -4.80 -13.99
CA ASN A 138 -6.28 -5.01 -14.43
C ASN A 138 -5.35 -5.43 -13.28
N VAL A 139 -5.47 -4.76 -12.13
CA VAL A 139 -4.71 -5.11 -10.92
C VAL A 139 -5.02 -6.53 -10.47
N GLU A 140 -6.30 -6.91 -10.42
CA GLU A 140 -6.73 -8.27 -10.05
C GLU A 140 -6.21 -9.33 -11.03
N TRP A 141 -6.32 -9.05 -12.33
CA TRP A 141 -5.82 -9.92 -13.38
C TRP A 141 -4.30 -10.12 -13.27
N ALA A 142 -3.55 -9.02 -13.11
CA ALA A 142 -2.09 -9.06 -12.96
C ALA A 142 -1.68 -9.83 -11.70
N SER A 143 -2.38 -9.58 -10.58
CA SER A 143 -2.16 -10.24 -9.29
C SER A 143 -2.38 -11.76 -9.34
N THR A 144 -3.15 -12.23 -10.33
CA THR A 144 -3.44 -13.64 -10.53
C THR A 144 -2.50 -14.26 -11.56
N LYS A 145 -2.27 -13.59 -12.69
CA LYS A 145 -1.49 -14.12 -13.82
C LYS A 145 0.02 -14.04 -13.61
N TRP A 146 0.51 -13.03 -12.90
CA TRP A 146 1.94 -12.84 -12.70
C TRP A 146 2.42 -13.33 -11.34
N ARG A 147 1.80 -14.37 -10.79
CA ARG A 147 2.26 -15.02 -9.56
C ARG A 147 3.55 -15.81 -9.77
N GLY A 148 4.19 -16.15 -8.66
CA GLY A 148 5.38 -16.99 -8.64
C GLY A 148 6.69 -16.26 -8.95
N ARG A 149 7.77 -17.05 -8.97
CA ARG A 149 9.16 -16.58 -9.04
C ARG A 149 9.74 -16.52 -10.45
N HIS A 150 8.95 -16.83 -11.47
CA HIS A 150 9.42 -16.84 -12.86
C HIS A 150 9.96 -15.44 -13.25
N PRO A 151 11.18 -15.32 -13.83
CA PRO A 151 11.80 -14.03 -14.13
C PRO A 151 10.92 -13.11 -14.98
N ILE A 152 10.23 -13.65 -15.98
CA ILE A 152 9.29 -12.88 -16.81
C ILE A 152 8.15 -12.28 -15.97
N ASN A 153 7.62 -13.01 -14.99
CA ASN A 153 6.56 -12.48 -14.13
C ASN A 153 7.11 -11.39 -13.19
N ALA A 154 8.33 -11.56 -12.67
CA ALA A 154 9.01 -10.51 -11.91
C ALA A 154 9.23 -9.24 -12.76
N ALA A 155 9.66 -9.41 -14.02
CA ALA A 155 9.83 -8.30 -14.96
C ALA A 155 8.50 -7.59 -15.25
N ARG A 156 7.41 -8.33 -15.50
CA ARG A 156 6.07 -7.74 -15.71
C ARG A 156 5.59 -6.94 -14.51
N ARG A 157 5.78 -7.45 -13.28
CA ARG A 157 5.46 -6.72 -12.03
C ARG A 157 6.26 -5.43 -11.90
N ALA A 158 7.57 -5.49 -12.18
CA ALA A 158 8.44 -4.32 -12.18
C ALA A 158 8.05 -3.30 -13.27
N THR A 159 7.70 -3.76 -14.47
CA THR A 159 7.22 -2.90 -15.56
C THR A 159 5.92 -2.20 -15.19
N LEU A 160 4.96 -2.90 -14.57
CA LEU A 160 3.73 -2.30 -14.07
C LEU A 160 4.01 -1.22 -13.03
N ALA A 161 4.85 -1.51 -12.04
CA ALA A 161 5.23 -0.52 -11.02
C ALA A 161 5.91 0.71 -11.65
N SER A 162 6.82 0.48 -12.60
CA SER A 162 7.54 1.54 -13.30
C SER A 162 6.65 2.41 -14.16
N VAL A 163 5.76 1.84 -14.99
CA VAL A 163 4.88 2.65 -15.85
C VAL A 163 3.93 3.52 -15.01
N VAL A 164 3.37 2.97 -13.92
CA VAL A 164 2.51 3.72 -12.99
C VAL A 164 3.28 4.86 -12.33
N TYR A 165 4.50 4.58 -11.85
CA TYR A 165 5.37 5.60 -11.28
C TYR A 165 5.70 6.73 -12.27
N HIS A 166 6.09 6.39 -13.50
CA HIS A 166 6.50 7.37 -14.49
C HIS A 166 5.33 8.23 -15.01
N ILE A 167 4.15 7.64 -15.18
CA ILE A 167 2.92 8.39 -15.51
C ILE A 167 2.59 9.37 -14.38
N TRP A 168 2.61 8.91 -13.13
CA TRP A 168 2.34 9.76 -11.97
C TRP A 168 3.36 10.89 -11.83
N ARG A 169 4.65 10.59 -12.02
CA ARG A 169 5.73 11.58 -11.99
C ARG A 169 5.55 12.63 -13.07
N GLU A 170 5.24 12.23 -14.30
CA GLU A 170 5.02 13.14 -15.41
C GLU A 170 3.82 14.07 -15.16
N ARG A 171 2.70 13.51 -14.67
CA ARG A 171 1.54 14.31 -14.26
C ARG A 171 1.92 15.35 -13.23
N ASN A 172 2.67 14.95 -12.19
CA ASN A 172 3.09 15.88 -11.13
C ASN A 172 4.05 16.94 -11.66
N ASN A 173 4.99 16.58 -12.53
CA ASN A 173 5.87 17.55 -13.17
C ASN A 173 5.04 18.60 -13.92
N ARG A 174 4.09 18.20 -14.79
CA ARG A 174 3.27 19.17 -15.53
C ARG A 174 2.42 20.04 -14.62
N ARG A 175 1.86 19.48 -13.54
CA ARG A 175 1.02 20.26 -12.63
C ARG A 175 1.82 21.25 -11.79
N PHE A 176 2.95 20.85 -11.23
CA PHE A 176 3.67 21.65 -10.24
C PHE A 176 4.83 22.46 -10.82
N VAL A 177 5.39 22.08 -11.98
CA VAL A 177 6.41 22.88 -12.67
C VAL A 177 5.78 24.06 -13.41
N VAL A 178 4.59 23.88 -14.01
CA VAL A 178 3.87 24.97 -14.70
C VAL A 178 3.48 26.10 -13.73
N THR A 179 3.20 25.77 -12.46
CA THR A 179 2.84 26.78 -11.45
C THR A 179 4.00 27.73 -11.10
N ILE A 180 5.26 27.31 -11.25
CA ILE A 180 6.41 28.16 -10.89
C ILE A 180 6.62 29.28 -11.91
N HIS A 181 6.30 29.05 -13.19
CA HIS A 181 6.50 30.05 -14.25
C HIS A 181 5.31 30.99 -14.49
N ALA A 182 4.14 30.68 -13.92
CA ALA A 182 2.95 31.54 -14.03
C ALA A 182 2.92 32.70 -12.99
N GLY A 183 3.90 32.76 -12.08
CA GLY A 183 3.97 33.74 -10.99
C GLY A 183 4.88 34.96 -11.24
N THR A 184 5.51 35.09 -12.41
CA THR A 184 6.46 36.18 -12.72
C THR A 184 5.99 37.04 -13.90
N GLY A 185 4.72 37.46 -13.86
CA GLY A 185 4.12 38.31 -14.88
C GLY A 185 3.14 39.30 -14.26
N SER A 186 3.67 40.27 -13.52
CA SER A 186 3.00 41.50 -13.11
C SER A 186 3.89 42.68 -13.45
#